data_AF-A0A507FDZ3-F1
#
_entry.id   AF-A0A507FDZ3-F1
#
_cell.length_a   1.000
_cell.length_b   1.000
_cell.length_c   1.000
_cell.angle_alpha   90.00
_cell.angle_beta   90.00
_cell.angle_gamma   90.00
#
_symmetry.space_group_name_H-M   'P 1'
#
loop_
_entity.id
_entity.type
_entity.pdbx_description
1 polymer ?
#
loop_
_entity_poly.entity_id
_entity_poly.type
_entity_poly.pdbx_seq_one_letter_code
_entity_poly.pdbx_strand_id
1 'polypeptide(L)'
;MLDPLSLPFLLTRGQSPDSAKPPTNSAIKPDRFIIYTGPQSVLRLSHDVTSRSLIVSICESESSRASIINKSTSAIRSFFSISKVSPSRLIYITAGLAFDAASPKPFGGPKTHPGYVEYDGTTVASLLQYLIESSFKRYWTYRGREALDFVVSCVNQARELQFAGNADILNELMLKGMKKAGHIPWNALVTIPEALRHREEERSEMATNEVRFTPRLTVQKPV
;
A
#
# COMPACT_ATOMS: atom_id res chain seq x y z
N MET A 1 -38.13 9.17 -64.43
CA MET A 1 -38.76 10.38 -65.03
C MET A 1 -39.94 10.73 -64.14
N LEU A 2 -39.89 11.91 -63.52
CA LEU A 2 -40.98 12.64 -62.82
C LEU A 2 -41.41 12.18 -61.41
N ASP A 3 -40.87 12.90 -60.40
CA ASP A 3 -41.61 13.55 -59.27
C ASP A 3 -42.89 14.27 -59.79
N PRO A 4 -43.91 14.75 -59.00
CA PRO A 4 -43.78 15.36 -57.66
C PRO A 4 -45.02 15.38 -56.69
N LEU A 5 -44.80 15.93 -55.48
CA LEU A 5 -45.66 16.85 -54.67
C LEU A 5 -47.05 16.41 -54.13
N SER A 6 -47.21 16.50 -52.79
CA SER A 6 -48.13 17.47 -52.12
C SER A 6 -48.03 17.43 -50.58
N LEU A 7 -47.44 18.48 -49.99
CA LEU A 7 -47.75 19.03 -48.65
C LEU A 7 -49.03 19.90 -48.76
N PRO A 8 -49.62 20.55 -47.70
CA PRO A 8 -49.29 20.60 -46.26
C PRO A 8 -50.52 20.47 -45.31
N PHE A 9 -50.30 20.37 -43.99
CA PHE A 9 -51.20 20.96 -43.01
C PHE A 9 -50.40 21.54 -41.83
N LEU A 10 -50.54 22.86 -41.66
CA LEU A 10 -50.08 23.65 -40.51
C LEU A 10 -51.14 23.57 -39.40
N LEU A 11 -50.71 23.55 -38.13
CA LEU A 11 -51.19 24.49 -37.09
C LEU A 11 -50.43 24.32 -35.74
N THR A 12 -49.66 25.38 -35.45
CA THR A 12 -49.51 26.10 -34.16
C THR A 12 -48.97 25.47 -32.87
N ARG A 13 -47.75 25.96 -32.53
CA ARG A 13 -47.43 26.92 -31.45
C ARG A 13 -47.51 26.45 -29.98
N GLY A 14 -46.32 26.28 -29.38
CA GLY A 14 -46.05 26.46 -27.95
C GLY A 14 -44.59 26.91 -27.76
N GLN A 15 -44.39 28.18 -27.39
CA GLN A 15 -43.11 28.74 -26.91
C GLN A 15 -43.05 28.57 -25.39
N SER A 16 -41.92 28.15 -24.82
CA SER A 16 -41.09 29.02 -23.95
C SER A 16 -39.72 28.35 -23.63
N PRO A 17 -38.71 29.14 -23.25
CA PRO A 17 -37.29 28.77 -23.27
C PRO A 17 -36.78 28.38 -21.87
N ASP A 18 -35.73 27.55 -21.80
CA ASP A 18 -34.73 27.76 -20.76
C ASP A 18 -33.35 27.25 -21.16
N SER A 19 -32.38 28.14 -20.99
CA SER A 19 -30.97 27.98 -21.28
C SER A 19 -30.33 26.97 -20.34
N ALA A 20 -29.96 25.79 -20.83
CA ALA A 20 -29.02 24.91 -20.16
C ALA A 20 -27.61 25.10 -20.75
N LYS A 21 -26.79 25.87 -20.04
CA LYS A 21 -25.33 25.98 -20.27
C LYS A 21 -24.68 24.58 -20.21
N PRO A 22 -23.68 24.28 -21.06
CA PRO A 22 -22.92 23.05 -20.91
C PRO A 22 -22.09 23.10 -19.61
N PRO A 23 -21.92 21.97 -18.91
CA PRO A 23 -21.14 21.92 -17.69
C PRO A 23 -19.68 22.26 -17.98
N THR A 24 -19.22 23.27 -17.27
CA THR A 24 -17.87 23.80 -17.24
C THR A 24 -16.87 22.68 -17.01
N ASN A 25 -15.96 22.48 -17.98
CA ASN A 25 -14.77 21.64 -17.82
C ASN A 25 -14.08 22.01 -16.51
N SER A 26 -14.14 21.12 -15.52
CA SER A 26 -13.32 21.23 -14.32
C SER A 26 -11.87 21.09 -14.78
N ALA A 27 -11.16 22.22 -14.80
CA ALA A 27 -9.74 22.26 -15.13
C ALA A 27 -9.00 21.25 -14.25
N ILE A 28 -8.40 20.25 -14.90
CA ILE A 28 -7.41 19.37 -14.30
C ILE A 28 -6.34 20.30 -13.73
N LYS A 29 -6.31 20.47 -12.40
CA LYS A 29 -5.26 21.24 -11.74
C LYS A 29 -3.95 20.54 -12.11
N PRO A 30 -3.03 21.20 -12.84
CA PRO A 30 -1.74 20.61 -13.10
C PRO A 30 -1.06 20.39 -11.75
N ASP A 31 -0.61 19.15 -11.55
CA ASP A 31 0.19 18.73 -10.42
C ASP A 31 1.29 19.78 -10.20
N ARG A 32 1.17 20.57 -9.13
CA ARG A 32 2.14 21.63 -8.85
C ARG A 32 3.46 20.96 -8.49
N PHE A 33 4.49 21.19 -9.29
CA PHE A 33 5.85 20.78 -8.96
C PHE A 33 6.31 21.52 -7.70
N ILE A 34 6.39 20.81 -6.57
CA ILE A 34 6.98 21.33 -5.34
C ILE A 34 8.50 21.29 -5.51
N ILE A 35 9.12 22.46 -5.65
CA ILE A 35 10.57 22.58 -5.67
C ILE A 35 11.05 22.55 -4.22
N TYR A 36 11.64 21.43 -3.80
CA TYR A 36 12.24 21.30 -2.49
C TYR A 36 13.62 21.99 -2.50
N THR A 37 13.81 22.98 -1.63
CA THR A 37 15.06 23.76 -1.54
C THR A 37 16.05 23.22 -0.50
N GLY A 38 15.61 22.34 0.41
CA GLY A 38 16.46 21.75 1.45
C GLY A 38 17.19 20.46 1.03
N PRO A 39 18.32 20.13 1.68
CA PRO A 39 18.96 18.82 1.52
C PRO A 39 18.01 17.71 1.99
N GLN A 40 17.95 16.63 1.22
CA GLN A 40 17.08 15.50 1.53
C GLN A 40 17.66 14.70 2.70
N SER A 41 16.85 14.47 3.74
CA SER A 41 17.25 13.61 4.86
C SER A 41 17.58 12.21 4.37
N VAL A 42 18.63 11.59 4.92
CA VAL A 42 18.89 10.18 4.66
C VAL A 42 17.89 9.36 5.48
N LEU A 43 17.04 8.58 4.81
CA LEU A 43 16.03 7.74 5.47
C LEU A 43 16.44 6.27 5.39
N ARG A 44 16.02 5.49 6.39
CA ARG A 44 16.10 4.02 6.38
C ARG A 44 14.86 3.42 7.05
N LEU A 45 14.58 2.16 6.77
CA LEU A 45 13.58 1.41 7.53
C LEU A 45 14.23 0.76 8.74
N SER A 46 13.55 0.81 9.88
CA SER A 46 14.00 0.19 11.13
C SER A 46 12.84 -0.48 11.83
N HIS A 47 13.10 -1.67 12.38
CA HIS A 47 12.16 -2.32 13.28
C HIS A 47 12.26 -1.65 14.65
N ASP A 48 11.18 -0.98 15.06
CA ASP A 48 11.04 -0.45 16.41
C ASP A 48 10.43 -1.53 17.31
N VAL A 49 11.29 -2.08 18.18
CA VAL A 49 10.94 -3.15 19.12
C VAL A 49 9.89 -2.67 20.13
N THR A 50 9.88 -1.37 20.46
CA THR A 50 8.98 -0.80 21.48
C THR A 50 7.56 -0.73 20.96
N SER A 51 7.36 -0.12 19.78
CA SER A 51 6.05 -0.05 19.13
C SER A 51 5.67 -1.35 18.41
N ARG A 52 6.57 -2.34 18.36
CA ARG A 52 6.42 -3.58 17.60
C ARG A 52 6.02 -3.31 16.15
N SER A 53 6.59 -2.27 15.56
CA SER A 53 6.26 -1.81 14.22
C SER A 53 7.51 -1.54 13.39
N LEU A 54 7.37 -1.60 12.08
CA LEU A 54 8.36 -1.07 11.16
C LEU A 54 8.12 0.43 11.00
N ILE A 55 9.17 1.23 11.09
CA ILE A 55 9.11 2.69 10.93
C ILE A 55 10.14 3.18 9.91
N VAL A 56 9.90 4.38 9.37
CA VAL A 56 10.89 5.15 8.60
C VAL A 56 11.64 6.04 9.58
N SER A 57 12.96 5.87 9.69
CA SER A 57 13.82 6.67 10.56
C SER A 57 14.85 7.48 9.76
N ILE A 58 15.23 8.63 10.31
CA ILE A 58 16.35 9.42 9.78
C ILE A 58 17.67 8.75 10.18
N CYS A 59 18.61 8.70 9.26
CA CYS A 59 19.95 8.17 9.49
C CYS A 59 20.98 9.30 9.42
N GLU A 60 21.78 9.44 10.48
CA GLU A 60 22.79 10.50 10.59
C GLU A 60 24.16 10.07 10.04
N SER A 61 24.38 8.78 9.78
CA SER A 61 25.73 8.22 9.56
C SER A 61 25.87 7.20 8.43
N GLU A 62 24.82 6.91 7.65
CA GLU A 62 24.89 5.88 6.60
C GLU A 62 25.45 6.36 5.26
N SER A 63 26.25 5.48 4.67
CA SER A 63 27.37 5.79 3.78
C SER A 63 27.15 5.41 2.30
N SER A 64 26.04 4.75 1.93
CA SER A 64 25.69 4.52 0.51
C SER A 64 24.23 4.12 0.31
N ARG A 65 23.69 4.35 -0.90
CA ARG A 65 22.33 3.91 -1.30
C ARG A 65 22.14 2.40 -1.13
N ALA A 66 23.13 1.60 -1.51
CA ALA A 66 23.09 0.14 -1.37
C ALA A 66 23.04 -0.30 0.10
N SER A 67 23.79 0.38 0.99
CA SER A 67 23.72 0.10 2.43
C SER A 67 22.32 0.36 3.00
N ILE A 68 21.68 1.48 2.62
CA ILE A 68 20.33 1.85 3.08
C ILE A 68 19.31 0.79 2.68
N ILE A 69 19.36 0.34 1.42
CA ILE A 69 18.48 -0.71 0.88
C ILE A 69 18.71 -2.01 1.67
N ASN A 70 19.95 -2.49 1.78
CA ASN A 70 20.27 -3.74 2.45
C ASN A 70 19.84 -3.76 3.92
N LYS A 71 20.05 -2.66 4.65
CA LYS A 71 19.63 -2.52 6.05
C LYS A 71 18.11 -2.48 6.17
N SER A 72 17.44 -1.76 5.29
CA SER A 72 15.97 -1.69 5.28
C SER A 72 15.34 -3.05 4.96
N THR A 73 15.89 -3.78 3.99
CA THR A 73 15.50 -5.17 3.67
C THR A 73 15.71 -6.09 4.87
N SER A 74 16.85 -5.96 5.57
CA SER A 74 17.16 -6.75 6.76
C SER A 74 16.21 -6.44 7.93
N ALA A 75 15.83 -5.16 8.10
CA ALA A 75 14.87 -4.75 9.12
C ALA A 75 13.49 -5.41 8.90
N ILE A 76 13.01 -5.48 7.65
CA ILE A 76 11.74 -6.16 7.33
C ILE A 76 11.84 -7.66 7.58
N ARG A 77 12.95 -8.29 7.19
CA ARG A 77 13.15 -9.73 7.44
C ARG A 77 13.16 -10.03 8.94
N SER A 78 13.85 -9.21 9.73
CA SER A 78 13.88 -9.32 11.19
C SER A 78 12.50 -9.05 11.81
N PHE A 79 11.73 -8.13 11.26
CA PHE A 79 10.38 -7.85 11.71
C PHE A 79 9.44 -9.05 11.49
N PHE A 80 9.54 -9.68 10.32
CA PHE A 80 8.74 -10.86 9.97
C PHE A 80 9.19 -12.15 10.66
N SER A 81 10.46 -12.28 11.04
CA SER A 81 10.96 -13.48 11.74
C SER A 81 10.38 -13.67 13.14
N ILE A 82 9.65 -12.69 13.66
CA ILE A 82 8.96 -12.78 14.97
C ILE A 82 7.69 -13.64 14.87
N SER A 83 7.13 -13.78 13.67
CA SER A 83 5.94 -14.61 13.43
C SER A 83 6.26 -16.10 13.42
N LYS A 84 5.25 -16.95 13.61
CA LYS A 84 5.37 -18.43 13.52
C LYS A 84 5.34 -18.93 12.07
N VAL A 85 5.01 -18.06 11.11
CA VAL A 85 4.98 -18.37 9.67
C VAL A 85 6.29 -17.99 8.99
N SER A 86 6.51 -18.53 7.79
CA SER A 86 7.66 -18.14 6.97
C SER A 86 7.63 -16.64 6.64
N PRO A 87 8.75 -15.92 6.75
CA PRO A 87 8.85 -14.54 6.27
C PRO A 87 8.45 -14.39 4.81
N SER A 88 8.64 -15.43 3.98
CA SER A 88 8.22 -15.43 2.58
C SER A 88 6.70 -15.30 2.41
N ARG A 89 5.91 -15.90 3.32
CA ARG A 89 4.44 -15.74 3.31
C ARG A 89 4.06 -14.29 3.53
N LEU A 90 4.68 -13.63 4.52
CA LEU A 90 4.41 -12.23 4.84
C LEU A 90 4.86 -11.29 3.71
N ILE A 91 5.99 -11.57 3.05
CA ILE A 91 6.43 -10.81 1.87
C ILE A 91 5.40 -10.90 0.73
N TYR A 92 4.85 -12.08 0.47
CA TYR A 92 3.79 -12.21 -0.54
C TYR A 92 2.51 -11.49 -0.15
N ILE A 93 2.10 -11.54 1.13
CA ILE A 93 0.95 -10.78 1.62
C ILE A 93 1.19 -9.27 1.45
N THR A 94 2.38 -8.78 1.81
CA THR A 94 2.78 -7.38 1.56
C THR A 94 2.68 -7.03 0.08
N ALA A 95 3.15 -7.88 -0.83
CA ALA A 95 3.00 -7.66 -2.26
C ALA A 95 1.52 -7.67 -2.70
N GLY A 96 0.68 -8.55 -2.15
CA GLY A 96 -0.76 -8.60 -2.43
C GLY A 96 -1.51 -7.33 -1.99
N LEU A 97 -1.05 -6.69 -0.91
CA LEU A 97 -1.53 -5.39 -0.43
C LEU A 97 -0.98 -4.24 -1.29
N ALA A 98 0.32 -4.26 -1.60
CA ALA A 98 1.00 -3.17 -2.30
C ALA A 98 0.64 -3.11 -3.79
N PHE A 99 0.53 -4.26 -4.46
CA PHE A 99 0.34 -4.36 -5.91
C PHE A 99 -1.14 -4.27 -6.30
N ASP A 100 -1.66 -3.04 -6.20
CA ASP A 100 -3.02 -2.68 -6.57
C ASP A 100 -3.04 -1.48 -7.53
N ALA A 101 -4.06 -1.39 -8.39
CA ALA A 101 -4.17 -0.28 -9.33
C ALA A 101 -4.31 1.07 -8.61
N ALA A 102 -4.94 1.08 -7.42
CA ALA A 102 -5.11 2.27 -6.59
C ALA A 102 -3.87 2.63 -5.75
N SER A 103 -2.85 1.78 -5.71
CA SER A 103 -1.64 2.04 -4.93
C SER A 103 -0.83 3.21 -5.50
N PRO A 104 -0.02 3.90 -4.68
CA PRO A 104 0.88 4.92 -5.18
C PRO A 104 1.92 4.33 -6.12
N LYS A 105 2.43 5.15 -7.05
CA LYS A 105 3.61 4.78 -7.85
C LYS A 105 4.79 4.53 -6.89
N PRO A 106 5.61 3.49 -7.10
CA PRO A 106 5.67 2.63 -8.29
C PRO A 106 4.87 1.32 -8.16
N PHE A 107 3.95 1.19 -7.20
CA PHE A 107 3.22 -0.07 -6.95
C PHE A 107 1.84 -0.12 -7.60
N GLY A 108 1.23 1.03 -7.86
CA GLY A 108 -0.01 1.10 -8.62
C GLY A 108 0.15 1.72 -10.00
N GLY A 109 -0.98 1.91 -10.66
CA GLY A 109 -1.04 2.31 -12.06
C GLY A 109 -2.24 1.70 -12.78
N PRO A 110 -2.42 2.01 -14.07
CA PRO A 110 -3.50 1.45 -14.87
C PRO A 110 -3.48 -0.08 -14.86
N LYS A 111 -4.65 -0.72 -14.96
CA LYS A 111 -4.76 -2.19 -15.01
C LYS A 111 -3.95 -2.82 -16.16
N THR A 112 -3.75 -2.09 -17.25
CA THR A 112 -3.00 -2.51 -18.43
C THR A 112 -1.49 -2.38 -18.28
N HIS A 113 -1.00 -1.49 -17.40
CA HIS A 113 0.42 -1.24 -17.19
C HIS A 113 0.67 -0.84 -15.72
N PRO A 114 0.46 -1.77 -14.78
CA PRO A 114 0.60 -1.48 -13.37
C PRO A 114 2.05 -1.18 -13.00
N GLY A 115 2.29 -0.41 -11.95
CA GLY A 115 3.64 0.03 -11.60
C GLY A 115 4.63 -1.11 -11.29
N TYR A 116 4.15 -2.25 -10.77
CA TYR A 116 4.97 -3.45 -10.53
C TYR A 116 5.32 -4.25 -11.79
N VAL A 117 4.95 -3.77 -12.99
CA VAL A 117 5.35 -4.43 -14.25
C VAL A 117 6.87 -4.36 -14.48
N GLU A 118 7.57 -3.41 -13.85
CA GLU A 118 9.04 -3.33 -13.89
C GLU A 118 9.72 -4.45 -13.08
N TYR A 119 8.97 -5.22 -12.29
CA TYR A 119 9.50 -6.37 -11.56
C TYR A 119 9.57 -7.61 -12.45
N ASP A 120 10.77 -8.14 -12.64
CA ASP A 120 11.08 -9.34 -13.44
C ASP A 120 11.76 -10.47 -12.62
N GLY A 121 11.88 -10.27 -11.30
CA GLY A 121 12.51 -11.24 -10.41
C GLY A 121 11.70 -12.52 -10.25
N THR A 122 12.40 -13.62 -9.96
CA THR A 122 11.79 -14.96 -9.81
C THR A 122 11.78 -15.47 -8.37
N THR A 123 12.31 -14.69 -7.43
CA THR A 123 12.50 -15.11 -6.04
C THR A 123 11.79 -14.17 -5.06
N VAL A 124 11.44 -14.70 -3.89
CA VAL A 124 10.86 -13.86 -2.82
C VAL A 124 11.85 -12.81 -2.31
N ALA A 125 13.15 -13.13 -2.36
CA ALA A 125 14.21 -12.19 -1.98
C ALA A 125 14.27 -11.01 -2.95
N SER A 126 14.23 -11.25 -4.26
CA SER A 126 14.18 -10.20 -5.27
C SER A 126 12.89 -9.38 -5.19
N LEU A 127 11.76 -10.00 -4.85
CA LEU A 127 10.50 -9.29 -4.65
C LEU A 127 10.57 -8.29 -3.50
N LEU A 128 11.08 -8.73 -2.34
CA LEU A 128 11.28 -7.82 -1.21
C LEU A 128 12.28 -6.72 -1.56
N GLN A 129 13.38 -7.05 -2.23
CA GLN A 129 14.36 -6.06 -2.66
C GLN A 129 13.72 -5.02 -3.60
N TYR A 130 12.93 -5.45 -4.59
CA TYR A 130 12.21 -4.57 -5.50
C TYR A 130 11.26 -3.61 -4.78
N LEU A 131 10.47 -4.09 -3.81
CA LEU A 131 9.57 -3.24 -3.02
C LEU A 131 10.33 -2.09 -2.33
N ILE A 132 11.52 -2.38 -1.81
CA ILE A 132 12.34 -1.41 -1.08
C ILE A 132 13.10 -0.49 -2.02
N GLU A 133 13.78 -1.03 -3.02
CA GLU A 133 14.53 -0.27 -4.01
C GLU A 133 13.63 0.70 -4.76
N SER A 134 12.45 0.25 -5.18
CA SER A 134 11.51 1.08 -5.93
C SER A 134 10.94 2.22 -5.07
N SER A 135 10.67 1.98 -3.78
CA SER A 135 10.29 3.05 -2.84
C SER A 135 11.41 4.07 -2.63
N PHE A 136 12.64 3.62 -2.40
CA PHE A 136 13.78 4.54 -2.22
C PHE A 136 14.16 5.27 -3.51
N LYS A 137 14.07 4.61 -4.66
CA LYS A 137 14.25 5.25 -5.98
C LYS A 137 13.24 6.38 -6.16
N ARG A 138 11.97 6.17 -5.80
CA ARG A 138 10.95 7.22 -5.83
C ARG A 138 11.28 8.35 -4.87
N TYR A 139 11.68 8.02 -3.64
CA TYR A 139 12.11 9.00 -2.64
C TYR A 139 13.26 9.87 -3.14
N TRP A 140 14.35 9.27 -3.62
CA TRP A 140 15.52 10.02 -4.10
C TRP A 140 15.23 10.82 -5.38
N THR A 141 14.34 10.35 -6.25
CA THR A 141 14.03 11.03 -7.52
C THR A 141 13.07 12.20 -7.33
N TYR A 142 12.03 12.03 -6.51
CA TYR A 142 10.92 13.00 -6.42
C TYR A 142 10.82 13.69 -5.07
N ARG A 143 11.69 13.33 -4.11
CA ARG A 143 11.73 13.87 -2.74
C ARG A 143 10.45 13.64 -1.93
N GLY A 144 9.56 12.77 -2.42
CA GLY A 144 8.33 12.34 -1.76
C GLY A 144 8.52 11.02 -1.01
N ARG A 145 7.99 10.95 0.21
CA ARG A 145 8.09 9.80 1.14
C ARG A 145 6.91 8.83 1.03
N GLU A 146 5.95 9.12 0.16
CA GLU A 146 4.66 8.43 0.08
C GLU A 146 4.83 6.96 -0.26
N ALA A 147 5.74 6.61 -1.18
CA ALA A 147 6.01 5.21 -1.52
C ALA A 147 6.70 4.43 -0.39
N LEU A 148 7.55 5.09 0.41
CA LEU A 148 8.19 4.48 1.58
C LEU A 148 7.15 4.25 2.68
N ASP A 149 6.41 5.29 3.04
CA ASP A 149 5.37 5.20 4.08
C ASP A 149 4.29 4.17 3.70
N PHE A 150 3.93 4.09 2.41
CA PHE A 150 2.99 3.09 1.91
C PHE A 150 3.51 1.65 2.06
N VAL A 151 4.76 1.36 1.64
CA VAL A 151 5.33 0.01 1.82
C VAL A 151 5.44 -0.35 3.29
N VAL A 152 5.84 0.58 4.15
CA VAL A 152 5.88 0.37 5.59
C VAL A 152 4.48 0.04 6.14
N SER A 153 3.46 0.76 5.70
CA SER A 153 2.07 0.47 6.04
C SER A 153 1.66 -0.94 5.60
N CYS A 154 1.93 -1.34 4.36
CA CYS A 154 1.63 -2.70 3.88
C CYS A 154 2.39 -3.80 4.66
N VAL A 155 3.63 -3.54 5.06
CA VAL A 155 4.43 -4.48 5.89
C VAL A 155 3.82 -4.64 7.28
N ASN A 156 3.50 -3.52 7.94
CA ASN A 156 2.83 -3.54 9.25
C ASN A 156 1.46 -4.21 9.16
N GLN A 157 0.67 -3.88 8.15
CA GLN A 157 -0.65 -4.46 7.93
C GLN A 157 -0.59 -5.96 7.65
N ALA A 158 0.37 -6.44 6.86
CA ALA A 158 0.57 -7.87 6.63
C ALA A 158 0.79 -8.63 7.95
N ARG A 159 1.57 -8.04 8.86
CA ARG A 159 1.81 -8.63 10.18
C ARG A 159 0.58 -8.56 11.09
N GLU A 160 -0.12 -7.43 11.14
CA GLU A 160 -1.35 -7.30 11.92
C GLU A 160 -2.43 -8.29 11.45
N LEU A 161 -2.60 -8.46 10.13
CA LEU A 161 -3.51 -9.45 9.57
C LEU A 161 -3.11 -10.88 9.96
N GLN A 162 -1.81 -11.19 9.98
CA GLN A 162 -1.33 -12.51 10.41
C GLN A 162 -1.69 -12.80 11.86
N PHE A 163 -1.61 -11.81 12.76
CA PHE A 163 -2.05 -11.95 14.15
C PHE A 163 -3.57 -11.90 14.34
N ALA A 164 -4.32 -11.32 13.40
CA ALA A 164 -5.79 -11.37 13.40
C ALA A 164 -6.34 -12.77 13.04
N GLY A 165 -5.52 -13.63 12.43
CA GLY A 165 -5.82 -15.06 12.29
C GLY A 165 -6.84 -15.45 11.20
N ASN A 166 -7.28 -14.52 10.35
CA ASN A 166 -8.20 -14.88 9.25
C ASN A 166 -7.44 -15.57 8.10
N ALA A 167 -7.37 -16.89 8.14
CA ALA A 167 -6.61 -17.71 7.21
C ALA A 167 -7.04 -17.51 5.74
N ASP A 168 -8.34 -17.35 5.47
CA ASP A 168 -8.88 -17.20 4.11
C ASP A 168 -8.41 -15.89 3.48
N ILE A 169 -8.55 -14.78 4.20
CA ILE A 169 -8.06 -13.46 3.75
C ILE A 169 -6.55 -13.49 3.53
N LEU A 170 -5.80 -14.11 4.46
CA LEU A 170 -4.35 -14.20 4.34
C LEU A 170 -3.91 -15.06 3.15
N ASN A 171 -4.61 -16.16 2.89
CA ASN A 171 -4.34 -17.02 1.73
C ASN A 171 -4.68 -16.30 0.43
N GLU A 172 -5.79 -15.58 0.37
CA GLU A 172 -6.17 -14.77 -0.79
C GLU A 172 -5.11 -13.70 -1.08
N LEU A 173 -4.71 -12.93 -0.06
CA LEU A 173 -3.68 -11.88 -0.22
C LEU A 173 -2.33 -12.45 -0.63
N MET A 174 -1.91 -13.56 -0.02
CA MET A 174 -0.67 -14.23 -0.38
C MET A 174 -0.70 -14.69 -1.84
N LEU A 175 -1.76 -15.39 -2.27
CA LEU A 175 -1.91 -15.86 -3.65
C LEU A 175 -1.99 -14.69 -4.64
N LYS A 176 -2.69 -13.60 -4.28
CA LYS A 176 -2.69 -12.35 -5.06
C LYS A 176 -1.27 -11.84 -5.24
N GLY A 177 -0.48 -11.76 -4.18
CA GLY A 177 0.91 -11.33 -4.23
C GLY A 177 1.78 -12.22 -5.12
N MET A 178 1.67 -13.55 -4.99
CA MET A 178 2.40 -14.50 -5.84
C MET A 178 2.04 -14.34 -7.33
N LYS A 179 0.75 -14.18 -7.66
CA LYS A 179 0.28 -13.95 -9.03
C LYS A 179 0.79 -12.62 -9.60
N LYS A 180 0.70 -11.55 -8.80
CA LYS A 180 1.13 -10.21 -9.22
C LYS A 180 2.65 -10.11 -9.39
N ALA A 181 3.41 -10.87 -8.62
CA ALA A 181 4.86 -11.01 -8.78
C ALA A 181 5.25 -11.96 -9.93
N GLY A 182 4.30 -12.60 -10.62
CA GLY A 182 4.59 -13.54 -11.71
C GLY A 182 5.20 -14.87 -11.24
N HIS A 183 5.23 -15.15 -9.94
CA HIS A 183 5.80 -16.39 -9.41
C HIS A 183 4.85 -17.60 -9.55
N ILE A 184 3.56 -17.34 -9.81
CA ILE A 184 2.58 -18.35 -10.19
C ILE A 184 1.67 -17.83 -11.31
N PRO A 185 1.07 -18.71 -12.12
CA PRO A 185 0.14 -18.30 -13.18
C PRO A 185 -1.16 -17.69 -12.63
N TRP A 186 -1.75 -16.77 -13.38
CA TRP A 186 -2.98 -16.07 -12.97
C TRP A 186 -4.20 -16.99 -12.83
N ASN A 187 -4.34 -17.93 -13.77
CA ASN A 187 -5.51 -18.78 -13.96
C ASN A 187 -5.27 -20.26 -13.59
N ALA A 188 -4.21 -20.57 -12.85
CA ALA A 188 -3.91 -21.92 -12.42
C ALA A 188 -4.55 -22.23 -11.05
N LEU A 189 -5.01 -23.48 -10.90
CA LEU A 189 -5.23 -24.09 -9.59
C LEU A 189 -3.85 -24.31 -8.96
N VAL A 190 -3.56 -23.61 -7.87
CA VAL A 190 -2.28 -23.69 -7.19
C VAL A 190 -2.50 -24.19 -5.78
N THR A 191 -1.83 -25.29 -5.43
CA THR A 191 -1.75 -25.75 -4.04
C THR A 191 -0.72 -24.92 -3.29
N ILE A 192 -1.10 -24.39 -2.13
CA ILE A 192 -0.19 -23.62 -1.28
C ILE A 192 0.91 -24.58 -0.75
N PRO A 193 2.20 -24.31 -1.04
CA PRO A 193 3.31 -25.10 -0.52
C PRO A 193 3.32 -25.12 1.02
N GLU A 194 3.76 -26.23 1.62
CA GLU A 194 3.79 -26.42 3.07
C GLU A 194 4.48 -25.25 3.81
N ALA A 195 5.62 -24.80 3.30
CA ALA A 195 6.40 -23.71 3.89
C ALA A 195 5.67 -22.35 3.88
N LEU A 196 4.61 -22.21 3.08
CA LEU A 196 3.81 -20.99 2.96
C LEU A 196 2.44 -21.12 3.59
N ARG A 197 2.09 -22.25 4.22
CA ARG A 197 0.78 -22.42 4.87
C ARG A 197 0.62 -21.47 6.04
N HIS A 198 -0.62 -21.05 6.27
CA HIS A 198 -0.96 -20.29 7.47
C HIS A 198 -0.73 -21.15 8.72
N ARG A 199 -0.33 -20.50 9.79
CA ARG A 199 -0.29 -21.05 11.14
C ARG A 199 -0.91 -20.01 12.06
N GLU A 200 -1.79 -20.45 12.95
CA GLU A 200 -2.41 -19.55 13.92
C GLU A 200 -1.36 -19.00 14.89
N GLU A 201 -1.52 -17.72 15.20
CA GLU A 201 -0.65 -16.99 16.12
C GLU A 201 -1.52 -16.29 17.14
N GLU A 202 -1.28 -16.60 18.41
CA GLU A 202 -1.88 -15.84 19.50
C GLU A 202 -1.18 -14.49 19.57
N ARG A 203 -1.97 -13.40 19.52
CA ARG A 203 -1.47 -12.09 19.85
C ARG A 203 -1.12 -12.12 21.34
N SER A 204 0.18 -12.07 21.67
CA SER A 204 0.59 -11.98 23.07
C SER A 204 -0.02 -10.71 23.70
N GLU A 205 -1.04 -10.89 24.54
CA GLU A 205 -1.89 -9.87 25.16
C GLU A 205 -1.18 -8.96 26.16
N MET A 206 0.16 -8.90 26.16
CA MET A 206 0.93 -7.98 27.02
C MET A 206 0.86 -6.51 26.56
N ALA A 207 -0.08 -6.15 25.69
CA ALA A 207 -0.39 -4.77 25.32
C ALA A 207 -1.88 -4.49 25.49
N THR A 208 -2.52 -5.10 26.50
CA THR A 208 -3.81 -4.62 26.97
C THR A 208 -3.61 -3.20 27.51
N ASN A 209 -4.38 -2.28 26.95
CA ASN A 209 -4.56 -0.92 27.44
C ASN A 209 -5.09 -0.97 28.87
N GLU A 210 -4.20 -1.08 29.87
CA GLU A 210 -4.57 -0.96 31.27
C GLU A 210 -4.89 0.52 31.53
N VAL A 211 -6.17 0.88 31.48
CA VAL A 211 -6.64 2.19 31.97
C VAL A 211 -6.56 2.15 33.50
N ARG A 212 -5.46 2.65 34.05
CA ARG A 212 -5.35 2.88 35.50
C ARG A 212 -6.21 4.08 35.89
N PHE A 213 -7.34 3.81 36.54
CA PHE A 213 -8.13 4.85 37.16
C PHE A 213 -7.41 5.38 38.40
N THR A 214 -7.14 6.68 38.45
CA THR A 214 -6.62 7.35 39.65
C THR A 214 -7.68 7.28 40.75
N PRO A 215 -7.40 6.67 41.93
CA PRO A 215 -8.32 6.72 43.06
C PRO A 215 -8.51 8.17 43.49
N ARG A 216 -9.77 8.63 43.65
CA ARG A 216 -10.05 9.96 44.20
C ARG A 216 -9.60 10.00 45.66
N LEU A 217 -8.77 10.98 46.00
CA LEU A 217 -8.45 11.33 47.37
C LEU A 217 -9.75 11.64 48.12
N THR A 218 -10.11 10.80 49.09
CA THR A 218 -11.15 11.12 50.06
C THR A 218 -10.63 12.24 50.96
N VAL A 219 -11.25 13.42 50.84
CA VAL A 219 -11.00 14.53 51.75
C VAL A 219 -11.49 14.10 53.14
N GLN A 220 -10.57 13.82 54.05
CA GLN A 220 -10.89 13.68 55.46
C GLN A 220 -11.32 15.06 55.97
N LYS A 221 -12.55 15.16 56.48
CA LYS A 221 -12.99 16.36 57.21
C LYS A 221 -12.21 16.44 58.53
N PRO A 222 -11.67 17.62 58.88
CA PRO A 222 -11.12 17.83 60.22
C PRO A 222 -12.24 17.76 61.26
N VAL A 223 -11.90 17.19 62.42
CA VAL A 223 -12.69 17.21 63.66
C VAL A 223 -12.64 18.60 64.28
#